data_AF-A0AB74V8E4-F1
#
_entry.id   AF-A0AB74V8E4-F1
#
_cell.length_a   1.000
_cell.length_b   1.000
_cell.length_c   1.000
_cell.angle_alpha   90.00
_cell.angle_beta   90.00
_cell.angle_gamma   90.00
#
_symmetry.space_group_name_H-M   'P 1'
#
loop_
_entity.id
_entity.type
_entity.pdbx_description
1 polymer ?
#
loop_
_entity_poly.entity_id
_entity_poly.type
_entity_poly.pdbx_seq_one_letter_code
_entity_poly.pdbx_strand_id
1 'polypeptide(L)'
;MVLTVILVLSALAINNSEPKETNPNHPATVAARLAPAGAVYAGDTGRAAMQAAADQAAKAAASQVAYGGTTDGKEIYDHLCTSCHTAGIAGAPKLGDKAMWGPRIKQGIDVLVKHAIEGYHGPDGNFMPPKGGNPALTDEQVTAAVHWIVDQAK
;
A
#
# COMPACT_ATOMS: atom_id res chain seq x y z
N MET A 1 -11.42 -68.31 48.54
CA MET A 1 -11.02 -68.61 47.14
C MET A 1 -12.18 -68.43 46.18
N VAL A 2 -13.29 -69.17 46.29
CA VAL A 2 -14.46 -69.00 45.38
C VAL A 2 -15.12 -67.62 45.53
N LEU A 3 -15.39 -67.18 46.77
CA LEU A 3 -15.99 -65.87 47.04
C LEU A 3 -15.15 -64.70 46.52
N THR A 4 -13.82 -64.78 46.67
CA THR A 4 -12.89 -63.76 46.15
C THR A 4 -12.88 -63.69 44.63
N VAL A 5 -12.98 -64.82 43.94
CA VAL A 5 -13.07 -64.84 42.46
C VAL A 5 -14.39 -64.24 41.99
N ILE A 6 -15.50 -64.55 42.68
CA ILE A 6 -16.82 -63.98 42.35
C ILE A 6 -16.81 -62.46 42.53
N LEU A 7 -16.24 -61.95 43.63
CA LEU A 7 -16.15 -60.51 43.87
C LEU A 7 -15.27 -59.80 42.83
N VAL A 8 -14.15 -60.40 42.44
CA VAL A 8 -13.27 -59.85 41.39
C VAL A 8 -13.97 -59.82 40.03
N LEU A 9 -14.62 -60.91 39.63
CA LEU A 9 -15.36 -60.96 38.36
C LEU A 9 -16.53 -59.97 38.34
N SER A 10 -17.22 -59.82 39.47
CA SER A 10 -18.30 -58.84 39.62
C SER A 10 -17.78 -57.40 39.51
N ALA A 11 -16.65 -57.08 40.13
CA ALA A 11 -16.02 -55.78 40.04
C ALA A 11 -15.56 -55.44 38.61
N LEU A 12 -14.98 -56.41 37.89
CA LEU A 12 -14.59 -56.22 36.49
C LEU A 12 -15.81 -56.01 35.59
N ALA A 13 -16.89 -56.76 35.82
CA ALA A 13 -18.13 -56.62 35.05
C ALA A 13 -18.76 -55.24 35.26
N ILE A 14 -18.80 -54.74 36.50
CA ILE A 14 -19.33 -53.40 36.83
C ILE A 14 -18.44 -52.32 36.18
N ASN A 15 -17.12 -52.38 36.37
CA ASN A 15 -16.18 -51.40 35.82
C ASN A 15 -16.19 -51.34 34.27
N ASN A 16 -16.51 -52.45 33.60
CA ASN A 16 -16.59 -52.48 32.14
C ASN A 16 -17.98 -52.09 31.59
N SER A 17 -19.00 -52.09 32.44
CA SER A 17 -20.38 -51.74 32.07
C SER A 17 -20.70 -50.27 32.35
N GLU A 18 -19.91 -49.58 33.16
CA GLU A 18 -20.05 -48.14 33.36
C GLU A 18 -19.57 -47.38 32.10
N PRO A 19 -20.42 -46.51 31.52
CA PRO A 19 -19.99 -45.65 30.43
C PRO A 19 -18.88 -44.75 30.96
N LYS A 20 -17.68 -44.87 30.39
CA LYS A 20 -16.54 -44.04 30.76
C LYS A 20 -16.96 -42.57 30.65
N GLU A 21 -16.86 -41.82 31.75
CA GLU A 21 -17.16 -40.39 31.71
C GLU A 21 -16.24 -39.71 30.71
N THR A 22 -16.81 -39.28 29.59
CA THR A 22 -16.11 -38.52 28.58
C THR A 22 -16.46 -37.06 28.81
N ASN A 23 -15.44 -36.25 29.10
CA ASN A 23 -15.65 -34.81 29.22
C ASN A 23 -16.04 -34.26 27.83
N PRO A 24 -17.23 -33.67 27.65
CA PRO A 24 -17.67 -33.15 26.35
C PRO A 24 -16.74 -32.06 25.79
N ASN A 25 -16.00 -31.38 26.68
CA ASN A 25 -15.03 -30.37 26.33
C ASN A 25 -13.63 -30.94 26.04
N HIS A 26 -13.41 -32.25 26.18
CA HIS A 26 -12.12 -32.88 25.92
C HIS A 26 -11.59 -32.59 24.50
N PRO A 27 -12.37 -32.75 23.41
CA PRO A 27 -11.90 -32.41 22.07
C PRO A 27 -11.55 -30.92 21.91
N ALA A 28 -12.34 -30.03 22.51
CA ALA A 28 -12.07 -28.58 22.46
C ALA A 28 -10.81 -28.20 23.24
N THR A 29 -10.61 -28.78 24.42
CA THR A 29 -9.42 -28.55 25.25
C THR A 29 -8.14 -29.07 24.58
N VAL A 30 -8.23 -30.21 23.89
CA VAL A 30 -7.10 -30.77 23.11
C VAL A 30 -6.79 -29.87 21.92
N ALA A 31 -7.80 -29.45 21.15
CA ALA A 31 -7.61 -28.54 20.02
C ALA A 31 -6.97 -27.20 20.44
N ALA A 32 -7.42 -26.63 21.57
CA ALA A 32 -6.87 -25.38 22.09
C ALA A 32 -5.39 -25.49 22.50
N ARG A 33 -4.95 -26.65 22.99
CA ARG A 33 -3.55 -26.89 23.39
C ARG A 33 -2.61 -27.18 22.21
N LEU A 34 -3.16 -27.64 21.09
CA LEU A 34 -2.42 -27.91 19.86
C LEU A 34 -2.35 -26.70 18.92
N ALA A 35 -3.11 -25.64 19.22
CA ALA A 35 -3.05 -24.41 18.45
C ALA A 35 -1.66 -23.76 18.58
N PRO A 36 -1.07 -23.26 17.48
CA PRO A 36 0.23 -22.62 17.52
C PRO A 36 0.18 -21.30 18.29
N ALA A 37 1.23 -21.01 19.05
CA ALA A 37 1.33 -19.77 19.83
C ALA A 37 1.51 -18.50 18.97
N GLY A 38 1.71 -18.64 17.66
CA GLY A 38 1.84 -17.56 16.69
C GLY A 38 1.85 -18.07 15.26
N ALA A 39 1.60 -17.20 14.29
CA ALA A 39 1.69 -17.56 12.88
C ALA A 39 3.15 -17.79 12.48
N VAL A 40 3.50 -19.01 12.10
CA VAL A 40 4.82 -19.36 11.56
C VAL A 40 4.73 -19.36 10.05
N TYR A 41 5.31 -18.34 9.41
CA TYR A 41 5.36 -18.22 7.95
C TYR A 41 6.50 -19.06 7.37
N ALA A 42 6.31 -20.39 7.31
CA ALA A 42 7.24 -21.31 6.68
C ALA A 42 6.52 -22.15 5.61
N GLY A 43 7.20 -22.43 4.50
CA GLY A 43 6.65 -23.19 3.37
C GLY A 43 5.72 -22.37 2.45
N ASP A 44 4.99 -23.06 1.56
CA ASP A 44 4.18 -22.43 0.51
C ASP A 44 3.02 -21.59 1.05
N THR A 45 2.46 -21.96 2.20
CA THR A 45 1.41 -21.18 2.88
C THR A 45 1.94 -19.88 3.47
N GLY A 46 3.18 -19.89 3.99
CA GLY A 46 3.86 -18.67 4.45
C GLY A 46 4.16 -17.71 3.31
N ARG A 47 4.67 -18.23 2.20
CA ARG A 47 4.97 -17.45 0.98
C ARG A 47 3.71 -16.85 0.36
N ALA A 48 2.62 -17.61 0.27
CA ALA A 48 1.33 -17.10 -0.21
C ALA A 48 0.78 -15.98 0.69
N ALA A 49 0.91 -16.11 2.02
CA ALA A 49 0.46 -15.06 2.95
C ALA A 49 1.32 -13.80 2.86
N MET A 50 2.65 -13.93 2.68
CA MET A 50 3.53 -12.77 2.46
C MET A 50 3.23 -12.08 1.12
N GLN A 51 2.94 -12.84 0.08
CA GLN A 51 2.60 -12.30 -1.24
C GLN A 51 1.24 -11.61 -1.21
N ALA A 52 0.24 -12.19 -0.53
CA ALA A 52 -1.04 -11.53 -0.30
C ALA A 52 -0.90 -10.23 0.52
N ALA A 53 -0.03 -10.21 1.54
CA ALA A 53 0.24 -9.00 2.30
C ALA A 53 0.94 -7.92 1.46
N ALA A 54 1.88 -8.31 0.58
CA ALA A 54 2.52 -7.41 -0.37
C ALA A 54 1.53 -6.85 -1.40
N ASP A 55 0.64 -7.70 -1.94
CA ASP A 55 -0.41 -7.28 -2.87
C ASP A 55 -1.42 -6.34 -2.21
N GLN A 56 -1.72 -6.56 -0.93
CA GLN A 56 -2.63 -5.74 -0.16
C GLN A 56 -2.00 -4.39 0.21
N ALA A 57 -0.69 -4.37 0.49
CA ALA A 57 0.09 -3.13 0.64
C ALA A 57 0.19 -2.36 -0.69
N ALA A 58 0.41 -3.05 -1.81
CA ALA A 58 0.43 -2.43 -3.14
C ALA A 58 -0.94 -1.87 -3.54
N LYS A 59 -2.04 -2.58 -3.24
CA LYS A 59 -3.40 -2.08 -3.44
C LYS A 59 -3.74 -0.90 -2.52
N ALA A 60 -3.27 -0.91 -1.27
CA ALA A 60 -3.43 0.22 -0.38
C ALA A 60 -2.68 1.45 -0.89
N ALA A 61 -1.47 1.29 -1.43
CA ALA A 61 -0.73 2.37 -2.08
C ALA A 61 -1.43 2.88 -3.36
N ALA A 62 -1.98 1.97 -4.18
CA ALA A 62 -2.74 2.34 -5.39
C ALA A 62 -4.09 3.01 -5.08
N SER A 63 -4.67 2.77 -3.89
CA SER A 63 -5.92 3.42 -3.45
C SER A 63 -5.76 4.90 -3.09
N GLN A 64 -4.53 5.42 -3.09
CA GLN A 64 -4.19 6.81 -2.73
C GLN A 64 -3.73 7.63 -3.94
N VAL A 65 -4.13 7.26 -5.16
CA VAL A 65 -3.79 8.06 -6.35
C VAL A 65 -4.59 9.36 -6.35
N ALA A 66 -3.90 10.49 -6.48
CA ALA A 66 -4.51 11.81 -6.46
C ALA A 66 -5.53 11.98 -7.59
N TYR A 67 -6.59 12.77 -7.31
CA TYR A 67 -7.57 13.22 -8.32
C TYR A 67 -8.23 12.08 -9.10
N GLY A 68 -8.47 10.95 -8.43
CA GLY A 68 -9.11 9.78 -9.06
C GLY A 68 -8.27 9.13 -10.17
N GLY A 69 -6.97 9.45 -10.26
CA GLY A 69 -6.09 8.94 -11.32
C GLY A 69 -6.30 9.59 -12.68
N THR A 70 -6.99 10.74 -12.75
CA THR A 70 -7.13 11.50 -14.00
C THR A 70 -5.74 11.81 -14.57
N THR A 71 -5.59 11.66 -15.88
CA THR A 71 -4.40 12.08 -16.65
C THR A 71 -4.68 13.34 -17.46
N ASP A 72 -5.78 14.06 -17.17
CA ASP A 72 -5.99 15.39 -17.70
C ASP A 72 -5.02 16.38 -17.03
N GLY A 73 -4.01 16.80 -17.80
CA GLY A 73 -2.98 17.73 -17.33
C GLY A 73 -3.52 19.08 -16.87
N LYS A 74 -4.66 19.54 -17.43
CA LYS A 74 -5.31 20.77 -16.99
C LYS A 74 -5.95 20.59 -15.62
N GLU A 75 -6.68 19.50 -15.41
CA GLU A 75 -7.33 19.20 -14.13
C GLU A 75 -6.28 19.10 -13.01
N ILE A 76 -5.18 18.39 -13.26
CA ILE A 76 -4.07 18.28 -12.32
C ILE A 76 -3.44 19.66 -12.04
N TYR A 77 -3.24 20.47 -13.10
CA TYR A 77 -2.72 21.83 -12.94
C TYR A 77 -3.63 22.68 -12.05
N ASP A 78 -4.94 22.66 -12.32
CA ASP A 78 -5.94 23.45 -11.61
C ASP A 78 -5.98 23.09 -10.12
N HIS A 79 -5.85 21.79 -9.79
CA HIS A 79 -5.88 21.31 -8.41
C HIS A 79 -4.61 21.58 -7.59
N LEU A 80 -3.43 21.61 -8.21
CA LEU A 80 -2.16 21.67 -7.48
C LEU A 80 -1.21 22.76 -7.95
N CYS A 81 -0.97 22.81 -9.26
CA CYS A 81 0.14 23.56 -9.83
C CYS A 81 -0.14 25.07 -9.91
N THR A 82 -1.40 25.48 -9.96
CA THR A 82 -1.85 26.89 -9.98
C THR A 82 -1.26 27.70 -8.84
N SER A 83 -1.16 27.09 -7.65
CA SER A 83 -0.64 27.69 -6.42
C SER A 83 0.67 28.45 -6.64
N CYS A 84 1.58 27.91 -7.44
CA CYS A 84 2.86 28.55 -7.75
C CYS A 84 2.91 29.10 -9.18
N HIS A 85 2.42 28.34 -10.16
CA HIS A 85 2.64 28.63 -11.58
C HIS A 85 1.65 29.64 -12.19
N THR A 86 0.57 30.02 -11.50
CA THR A 86 -0.34 31.06 -12.03
C THR A 86 0.20 32.47 -11.78
N ALA A 87 0.69 32.75 -10.57
CA ALA A 87 1.21 34.06 -10.19
C ALA A 87 2.75 34.15 -10.26
N GLY A 88 3.44 33.02 -10.41
CA GLY A 88 4.91 32.95 -10.35
C GLY A 88 5.44 33.08 -8.93
N ILE A 89 4.75 32.47 -7.95
CA ILE A 89 5.14 32.53 -6.53
C ILE A 89 6.54 31.94 -6.36
N ALA A 90 7.36 32.58 -5.52
CA ALA A 90 8.75 32.20 -5.29
C ALA A 90 9.57 32.05 -6.58
N GLY A 91 9.22 32.81 -7.63
CA GLY A 91 9.86 32.79 -8.95
C GLY A 91 9.59 31.54 -9.79
N ALA A 92 8.52 30.80 -9.49
CA ALA A 92 8.02 29.75 -10.36
C ALA A 92 7.73 30.31 -11.78
N PRO A 93 8.01 29.54 -12.86
CA PRO A 93 7.71 29.99 -14.21
C PRO A 93 6.20 30.13 -14.39
N LYS A 94 5.75 31.34 -14.72
CA LYS A 94 4.33 31.66 -14.89
C LYS A 94 3.77 30.95 -16.13
N LEU A 95 2.59 30.36 -16.00
CA LEU A 95 1.89 29.70 -17.12
C LEU A 95 1.73 30.68 -18.29
N GLY A 96 2.08 30.25 -19.49
CA GLY A 96 1.99 31.04 -20.71
C GLY A 96 3.08 32.11 -20.90
N ASP A 97 3.97 32.31 -19.91
CA ASP A 97 5.09 33.25 -20.06
C ASP A 97 6.19 32.65 -20.95
N LYS A 98 6.16 33.00 -22.24
CA LYS A 98 7.12 32.51 -23.23
C LYS A 98 8.56 32.88 -22.90
N ALA A 99 8.82 33.99 -22.21
CA ALA A 99 10.17 34.40 -21.84
C ALA A 99 10.74 33.49 -20.75
N MET A 100 9.91 33.11 -19.77
CA MET A 100 10.30 32.13 -18.74
C MET A 100 10.38 30.71 -19.29
N TRP A 101 9.45 30.30 -20.16
CA TRP A 101 9.37 28.92 -20.66
C TRP A 101 10.32 28.62 -21.82
N GLY A 102 10.67 29.59 -22.66
CA GLY A 102 11.54 29.37 -23.83
C GLY A 102 12.86 28.66 -23.51
N PRO A 103 13.68 29.14 -22.55
CA PRO A 103 14.92 28.46 -22.15
C PRO A 103 14.69 27.08 -21.54
N ARG A 104 13.55 26.86 -20.87
CA ARG A 104 13.19 25.59 -20.23
C ARG A 104 12.78 24.54 -21.27
N ILE A 105 11.93 24.92 -22.23
CA ILE A 105 11.50 24.05 -23.34
C ILE A 105 12.70 23.59 -24.17
N LYS A 106 13.72 24.44 -24.35
CA LYS A 106 14.97 24.08 -25.03
C LYS A 106 15.78 22.97 -24.34
N GLN A 107 15.57 22.72 -23.05
CA GLN A 107 16.21 21.60 -22.34
C GLN A 107 15.61 20.25 -22.73
N GLY A 108 14.43 20.24 -23.35
CA GLY A 108 13.68 19.04 -23.72
C GLY A 108 12.61 18.68 -22.68
N ILE A 109 11.52 18.09 -23.17
CA ILE A 109 10.35 17.76 -22.34
C ILE A 109 10.69 16.73 -21.26
N ASP A 110 11.51 15.73 -21.58
CA ASP A 110 11.90 14.65 -20.65
C ASP A 110 12.65 15.20 -19.43
N VAL A 111 13.47 16.24 -19.63
CA VAL A 111 14.20 16.91 -18.55
C VAL A 111 13.22 17.65 -17.64
N LEU A 112 12.24 18.35 -18.21
CA LEU A 112 11.22 19.07 -17.43
C LEU A 112 10.36 18.10 -16.62
N VAL A 113 9.96 16.98 -17.22
CA VAL A 113 9.21 15.92 -16.54
C VAL A 113 10.02 15.34 -15.39
N LYS A 114 11.29 15.00 -15.63
CA LYS A 114 12.19 14.50 -14.58
C LYS A 114 12.30 15.49 -13.41
N HIS A 115 12.55 16.76 -13.70
CA HIS A 115 12.61 17.81 -12.67
C HIS A 115 11.30 17.96 -11.89
N ALA A 116 10.14 17.79 -12.54
CA ALA A 116 8.85 17.85 -11.87
C ALA A 116 8.59 16.63 -10.98
N ILE A 117 9.03 15.44 -11.39
CA ILE A 117 8.87 14.19 -10.62
C ILE A 117 9.82 14.17 -9.42
N GLU A 118 11.12 14.39 -9.67
CA GLU A 118 12.18 14.27 -8.66
C GLU A 118 12.34 15.52 -7.79
N GLY A 119 11.79 16.65 -8.23
CA GLY A 119 12.05 17.96 -7.66
C GLY A 119 13.31 18.58 -8.26
N TYR A 120 13.40 19.91 -8.20
CA TYR A 120 14.47 20.65 -8.84
C TYR A 120 14.81 21.94 -8.11
N HIS A 121 16.11 22.18 -7.94
CA HIS A 121 16.64 23.45 -7.49
C HIS A 121 17.16 24.22 -8.69
N GLY A 122 16.56 25.38 -8.95
CA GLY A 122 16.93 26.27 -10.02
C GLY A 122 18.22 27.04 -9.75
N PRO A 123 18.88 27.53 -10.80
CA PRO A 123 20.12 28.31 -10.69
C PRO A 123 19.94 29.61 -9.90
N ASP A 124 18.72 30.16 -9.90
CA ASP A 124 18.38 31.42 -9.21
C ASP A 124 17.86 31.19 -7.78
N GLY A 125 18.03 29.97 -7.24
CA GLY A 125 17.63 29.60 -5.87
C GLY A 125 16.17 29.17 -5.72
N ASN A 126 15.40 29.09 -6.81
CA ASN A 126 14.01 28.61 -6.79
C ASN A 126 13.97 27.10 -6.53
N PHE A 127 12.90 26.65 -5.87
CA PHE A 127 12.68 25.23 -5.60
C PHE A 127 11.34 24.77 -6.18
N MET A 128 11.39 23.72 -7.00
CA MET A 128 10.23 22.94 -7.41
C MET A 128 10.20 21.66 -6.56
N PRO A 129 9.19 21.46 -5.71
CA PRO A 129 9.10 20.25 -4.89
C PRO A 129 8.85 19.00 -5.76
N PRO A 130 9.33 17.82 -5.32
CA PRO A 130 9.02 16.55 -5.98
C PRO A 130 7.51 16.37 -6.16
N LYS A 131 7.08 15.98 -7.36
CA LYS A 131 5.68 15.81 -7.76
C LYS A 131 4.79 17.02 -7.47
N GLY A 132 5.35 18.23 -7.57
CA GLY A 132 4.62 19.46 -7.25
C GLY A 132 4.18 19.56 -5.78
N GLY A 133 4.81 18.78 -4.89
CA GLY A 133 4.50 18.74 -3.47
C GLY A 133 3.42 17.72 -3.10
N ASN A 134 2.85 16.98 -4.05
CA ASN A 134 1.85 15.95 -3.78
C ASN A 134 2.41 14.55 -4.09
N PRO A 135 2.83 13.76 -3.08
CA PRO A 135 3.37 12.42 -3.31
C PRO A 135 2.33 11.41 -3.83
N ALA A 136 1.04 11.73 -3.75
CA ALA A 136 -0.05 10.90 -4.25
C ALA A 136 -0.21 10.96 -5.79
N LEU A 137 0.46 11.89 -6.47
CA LEU A 137 0.48 11.91 -7.93
C LEU A 137 1.33 10.76 -8.48
N THR A 138 0.83 10.08 -9.51
CA THR A 138 1.68 9.17 -10.29
C THR A 138 2.60 9.94 -11.23
N ASP A 139 3.68 9.30 -11.66
CA ASP A 139 4.63 9.91 -12.59
C ASP A 139 3.96 10.22 -13.95
N GLU A 140 2.97 9.42 -14.34
CA GLU A 140 2.13 9.65 -15.52
C GLU A 140 1.29 10.92 -15.37
N GLN A 141 0.68 11.14 -14.20
CA GLN A 141 -0.07 12.37 -13.93
C GLN A 141 0.84 13.60 -13.95
N VAL A 142 2.02 13.52 -13.33
CA VAL A 142 3.00 14.62 -13.38
C VAL A 142 3.42 14.90 -14.82
N THR A 143 3.67 13.85 -15.61
CA THR A 143 4.02 13.97 -17.03
C THR A 143 2.92 14.70 -17.80
N ALA A 144 1.66 14.26 -17.68
CA ALA A 144 0.53 14.89 -18.34
C ALA A 144 0.38 16.37 -17.99
N ALA A 145 0.54 16.73 -16.71
CA ALA A 145 0.50 18.11 -16.27
C ALA A 145 1.64 18.95 -16.88
N VAL A 146 2.88 18.44 -16.90
CA VAL A 146 4.03 19.15 -17.50
C VAL A 146 3.83 19.37 -19.00
N HIS A 147 3.34 18.37 -19.73
CA HIS A 147 3.01 18.51 -21.15
C HIS A 147 1.99 19.61 -21.38
N TRP A 148 0.89 19.60 -20.62
CA TRP A 148 -0.16 20.62 -20.74
C TRP A 148 0.37 22.03 -20.43
N ILE A 149 1.15 22.20 -19.36
CA ILE A 149 1.74 23.49 -18.97
C ILE A 149 2.64 24.03 -20.09
N VAL A 150 3.51 23.17 -20.64
CA VAL A 150 4.42 23.53 -21.72
C VAL A 150 3.65 23.93 -22.97
N ASP A 151 2.56 23.23 -23.29
CA ASP A 151 1.70 23.57 -24.43
C ASP A 151 1.03 24.96 -24.29
N GLN A 152 0.74 25.42 -23.07
CA GLN A 152 0.23 26.78 -22.86
C GLN A 152 1.27 27.88 -23.12
N ALA A 153 2.56 27.53 -23.17
CA ALA A 153 3.67 28.48 -23.28
C ALA A 153 4.43 28.41 -24.61
N LYS A 154 3.96 27.57 -25.55
CA LYS A 154 4.46 27.53 -26.94
C LYS A 154 4.00 28.75 -27.73
#